data_AF-A0A2N6BCL2-F1
#
_entry.id   AF-A0A2N6BCL2-F1
#
_cell.length_a   1.000
_cell.length_b   1.000
_cell.length_c   1.000
_cell.angle_alpha   90.00
_cell.angle_beta   90.00
_cell.angle_gamma   90.00
#
_symmetry.space_group_name_H-M   'P 1'
#
loop_
_entity.id
_entity.type
_entity.pdbx_description
1 polymer ?
#
loop_
_entity_poly.entity_id
_entity_poly.type
_entity_poly.pdbx_seq_one_letter_code
_entity_poly.pdbx_strand_id
1 'polypeptide(L)'
;MSRTMASIFVAVAAFALAVGVASADNCLDGGCHADEVNYKYLHGPLAAEELGMEGCTSCHKPVGNACSADKRGDFEFAAAEKELCSICHGRSTATDHLQQHDNCLDCHSPHGSDDSSSMQR
;
A
#
# COMPACT_ATOMS: atom_id res chain seq x y z
N MET A 1 -5.00 8.62 -58.22
CA MET A 1 -4.87 8.90 -56.77
C MET A 1 -4.73 7.58 -56.05
N SER A 2 -3.59 7.40 -55.40
CA SER A 2 -2.99 6.10 -55.09
C SER A 2 -3.70 5.40 -53.93
N ARG A 3 -4.00 4.11 -54.13
CA ARG A 3 -4.58 3.17 -53.15
C ARG A 3 -3.72 3.02 -51.87
N THR A 4 -2.53 3.62 -51.85
CA THR A 4 -1.61 3.65 -50.71
C THR A 4 -2.02 4.64 -49.61
N MET A 5 -2.84 5.66 -49.88
CA MET A 5 -3.24 6.62 -48.82
C MET A 5 -4.37 6.09 -47.93
N ALA A 6 -5.24 5.21 -48.43
CA ALA A 6 -6.35 4.64 -47.65
C ALA A 6 -5.86 3.64 -46.58
N SER A 7 -4.75 2.95 -46.83
CA SER A 7 -4.20 1.94 -45.91
C SER A 7 -3.48 2.56 -44.70
N ILE A 8 -3.01 3.80 -44.80
CA ILE A 8 -2.31 4.49 -43.71
C ILE A 8 -3.31 4.99 -42.65
N PHE A 9 -4.52 5.39 -43.06
CA PHE A 9 -5.54 5.87 -42.14
C PHE A 9 -6.16 4.76 -41.27
N VAL A 10 -6.23 3.52 -41.78
CA VAL A 10 -6.77 2.37 -41.03
C VAL A 10 -5.80 1.88 -39.95
N ALA A 11 -4.48 1.99 -40.18
CA ALA A 11 -3.47 1.55 -39.23
C ALA A 11 -3.39 2.43 -37.96
N VAL A 12 -3.73 3.72 -38.06
CA VAL A 12 -3.70 4.65 -36.90
C VAL A 12 -4.90 4.44 -35.96
N ALA A 13 -6.06 4.04 -36.50
CA ALA A 13 -7.26 3.81 -35.69
C ALA A 13 -7.20 2.55 -34.80
N ALA A 14 -6.38 1.56 -35.18
CA ALA A 14 -6.25 0.31 -34.43
C ALA A 14 -5.37 0.43 -33.16
N PHE A 15 -4.60 1.52 -33.02
CA PHE A 15 -3.72 1.71 -31.86
C PHE A 15 -4.39 2.45 -30.69
N ALA A 16 -5.61 2.98 -30.87
CA ALA A 16 -6.29 3.80 -29.87
C ALA A 16 -7.19 3.03 -28.89
N LEU A 17 -7.36 1.71 -29.05
CA LEU A 17 -8.26 0.88 -28.22
C LEU A 17 -7.57 0.08 -27.12
N ALA A 18 -6.25 0.23 -26.95
CA ALA A 18 -5.50 -0.42 -25.87
C ALA A 18 -5.31 0.50 -24.65
N VAL A 19 -6.36 1.24 -24.25
CA VAL A 19 -6.43 1.76 -22.87
C VAL A 19 -6.65 0.55 -21.96
N GLY A 20 -5.54 -0.10 -21.62
CA GLY A 20 -5.50 -1.25 -20.74
C GLY A 20 -6.17 -0.92 -19.42
N VAL A 21 -6.98 -1.85 -18.93
CA VAL A 21 -7.42 -1.86 -17.54
C VAL A 21 -6.14 -1.88 -16.70
N ALA A 22 -5.85 -0.78 -16.00
CA ALA A 22 -4.70 -0.73 -15.09
C ALA A 22 -4.98 -1.73 -13.96
N SER A 23 -4.31 -2.87 -13.99
CA SER A 23 -4.22 -3.79 -12.86
C SER A 23 -3.00 -3.36 -12.05
N ALA A 24 -3.15 -3.21 -10.74
CA ALA A 24 -2.02 -2.96 -9.86
C ALA A 24 -1.27 -4.28 -9.61
N ASP A 25 0.05 -4.29 -9.80
CA ASP A 25 0.91 -5.47 -9.55
C ASP A 25 1.19 -5.67 -8.05
N ASN A 26 1.06 -4.61 -7.26
CA ASN A 26 1.16 -4.58 -5.80
C ASN A 26 0.17 -3.57 -5.22
N CYS A 27 0.24 -3.28 -3.91
CA CYS A 27 -0.71 -2.38 -3.26
C CYS A 27 -0.48 -0.89 -3.60
N LEU A 28 0.74 -0.51 -4.00
CA LEU A 28 1.17 0.87 -4.24
C LEU A 28 0.95 1.31 -5.70
N ASP A 29 1.04 0.38 -6.63
CA ASP A 29 0.89 0.61 -8.07
C ASP A 29 -0.56 0.86 -8.49
N GLY A 30 -0.77 1.28 -9.73
CA GLY A 30 -2.11 1.56 -10.27
C GLY A 30 -2.75 2.86 -9.75
N GLY A 31 -2.01 3.65 -8.95
CA GLY A 31 -2.40 4.99 -8.53
C GLY A 31 -3.37 5.04 -7.35
N CYS A 32 -3.48 3.96 -6.57
CA CYS A 32 -4.40 3.90 -5.42
C CYS A 32 -3.76 4.18 -4.06
N HIS A 33 -2.60 3.58 -3.73
CA HIS A 33 -1.99 3.69 -2.39
C HIS A 33 -0.51 4.09 -2.41
N ALA A 34 -0.05 4.74 -3.49
CA ALA A 34 1.34 5.18 -3.61
C ALA A 34 1.80 6.08 -2.45
N ASP A 35 0.87 6.83 -1.83
CA ASP A 35 1.18 7.75 -0.73
C ASP A 35 1.41 7.04 0.62
N GLU A 36 1.04 5.77 0.77
CA GLU A 36 1.16 5.06 2.05
C GLU A 36 2.62 4.80 2.46
N VAL A 37 3.56 4.91 1.52
CA VAL A 37 5.01 4.79 1.76
C VAL A 37 5.74 6.14 1.71
N ASN A 38 5.02 7.25 1.62
CA ASN A 38 5.63 8.58 1.47
C ASN A 38 6.03 9.20 2.82
N TYR A 39 6.99 8.56 3.50
CA TYR A 39 7.53 9.03 4.78
C TYR A 39 9.04 8.83 4.86
N LYS A 40 9.73 9.66 5.62
CA LYS A 40 11.17 9.51 5.86
C LYS A 40 11.55 8.20 6.56
N TYR A 41 10.73 7.76 7.51
CA TYR A 41 10.92 6.52 8.27
C TYR A 41 9.73 5.59 8.04
N LEU A 42 9.99 4.41 7.46
CA LEU A 42 8.99 3.39 7.17
C LEU A 42 9.15 2.19 8.09
N HIS A 43 8.04 1.51 8.39
CA HIS A 43 8.14 0.16 8.91
C HIS A 43 8.70 -0.78 7.84
N GLY A 44 9.43 -1.82 8.28
CA GLY A 44 10.10 -2.77 7.39
C GLY A 44 9.21 -3.34 6.28
N PRO A 45 7.96 -3.78 6.57
CA PRO A 45 7.04 -4.25 5.53
C PRO A 45 6.70 -3.18 4.48
N LEU A 46 6.57 -1.91 4.85
CA LEU A 46 6.28 -0.84 3.88
C LEU A 46 7.47 -0.56 2.96
N ALA A 47 8.67 -0.53 3.52
CA ALA A 47 9.90 -0.44 2.72
C ALA A 47 10.06 -1.66 1.80
N ALA A 48 9.58 -2.84 2.22
CA ALA A 48 9.60 -4.03 1.38
C ALA A 48 8.60 -3.93 0.21
N GLU A 49 7.40 -3.38 0.44
CA GLU A 49 6.41 -3.11 -0.61
C GLU A 49 6.93 -2.11 -1.64
N GLU A 50 7.58 -1.03 -1.20
CA GLU A 50 8.21 -0.05 -2.11
C GLU A 50 9.28 -0.70 -3.01
N LEU A 51 9.91 -1.78 -2.54
CA LEU A 51 10.88 -2.59 -3.30
C LEU A 51 10.23 -3.70 -4.14
N GLY A 52 8.89 -3.75 -4.22
CA GLY A 52 8.13 -4.71 -5.01
C GLY A 52 7.94 -6.08 -4.37
N MET A 53 8.09 -6.19 -3.04
CA MET A 53 7.73 -7.39 -2.27
C MET A 53 6.32 -7.25 -1.67
N GLU A 54 5.71 -8.35 -1.21
CA GLU A 54 4.39 -8.30 -0.56
C GLU A 54 4.52 -7.96 0.93
N GLY A 55 4.63 -6.67 1.23
CA GLY A 55 4.79 -6.15 2.58
C GLY A 55 3.47 -5.75 3.24
N CYS A 56 2.57 -5.10 2.50
CA CYS A 56 1.30 -4.61 3.04
C CYS A 56 0.44 -5.72 3.66
N THR A 57 0.53 -6.93 3.11
CA THR A 57 -0.25 -8.10 3.55
C THR A 57 0.23 -8.69 4.88
N SER A 58 1.36 -8.23 5.41
CA SER A 58 1.81 -8.58 6.76
C SER A 58 0.91 -7.97 7.84
N CYS A 59 0.23 -6.86 7.54
CA CYS A 59 -0.66 -6.15 8.45
C CYS A 59 -2.11 -6.14 7.98
N HIS A 60 -2.32 -6.09 6.66
CA HIS A 60 -3.65 -6.02 6.06
C HIS A 60 -4.02 -7.30 5.31
N LYS A 61 -5.32 -7.51 5.16
CA LYS A 61 -5.89 -8.53 4.29
C LYS A 61 -6.88 -7.84 3.35
N PRO A 62 -6.54 -7.69 2.07
CA PRO A 62 -7.49 -7.17 1.08
C PRO A 62 -8.74 -8.04 1.04
N VAL A 63 -9.91 -7.42 1.11
CA VAL A 63 -11.21 -8.10 1.02
C VAL A 63 -12.15 -7.28 0.14
N GLY A 64 -13.33 -7.82 -0.18
CA GLY A 64 -14.37 -7.03 -0.83
C GLY A 64 -13.95 -6.41 -2.17
N ASN A 65 -14.17 -5.10 -2.30
CA ASN A 65 -13.92 -4.37 -3.53
C ASN A 65 -12.49 -3.84 -3.59
N ALA A 66 -11.86 -3.95 -4.76
CA ALA A 66 -10.62 -3.23 -5.05
C ALA A 66 -10.84 -1.71 -5.02
N CYS A 67 -9.75 -0.96 -4.89
CA CYS A 67 -9.76 0.49 -5.01
C CYS A 67 -10.20 0.94 -6.41
N SER A 68 -10.71 2.16 -6.49
CA SER A 68 -10.88 2.94 -7.71
C SER A 68 -10.22 4.31 -7.53
N ALA A 69 -10.14 5.09 -8.61
CA ALA A 69 -9.55 6.43 -8.58
C ALA A 69 -10.15 7.36 -7.51
N ASP A 70 -11.40 7.12 -7.11
CA ASP A 70 -12.18 7.93 -6.17
C ASP A 70 -12.52 7.20 -4.86
N LYS A 71 -12.19 5.90 -4.74
CA LYS A 71 -12.60 5.08 -3.59
C LYS A 71 -11.49 4.14 -3.16
N ARG A 72 -11.20 4.12 -1.86
CA ARG A 72 -10.33 3.11 -1.25
C ARG A 72 -10.94 1.71 -1.35
N GLY A 73 -10.08 0.71 -1.51
CA GLY A 73 -10.48 -0.69 -1.46
C GLY A 73 -10.86 -1.12 -0.04
N ASP A 74 -11.59 -2.23 0.07
CA ASP A 74 -11.94 -2.80 1.36
C ASP A 74 -10.77 -3.66 1.90
N PHE A 75 -10.53 -3.61 3.21
CA PHE A 75 -9.51 -4.43 3.85
C PHE A 75 -9.91 -4.80 5.29
N GLU A 76 -9.31 -5.87 5.77
CA GLU A 76 -9.29 -6.28 7.17
C GLU A 76 -7.87 -6.20 7.71
N PHE A 77 -7.71 -6.25 9.03
CA PHE A 77 -6.41 -6.50 9.64
C PHE A 77 -6.08 -7.99 9.59
N ALA A 78 -4.81 -8.32 9.36
CA ALA A 78 -4.33 -9.71 9.31
C ALA A 78 -4.42 -10.42 10.68
N ALA A 79 -4.46 -9.65 11.77
CA ALA A 79 -4.73 -10.11 13.14
C ALA A 79 -5.48 -9.01 13.92
N ALA A 80 -5.80 -9.25 15.19
CA ALA A 80 -6.30 -8.18 16.05
C ALA A 80 -5.26 -7.04 16.15
N GLU A 81 -5.69 -5.77 16.15
CA GLU A 81 -4.79 -4.60 16.09
C GLU A 81 -3.65 -4.63 17.13
N LYS A 82 -3.95 -4.98 18.38
CA LYS A 82 -2.94 -5.07 19.45
C LYS A 82 -1.96 -6.22 19.25
N GLU A 83 -2.41 -7.29 18.59
CA GLU A 83 -1.60 -8.46 18.31
C GLU A 83 -0.68 -8.23 17.11
N LEU A 84 -1.13 -7.48 16.10
CA LEU A 84 -0.33 -7.15 14.90
C LEU A 84 1.05 -6.58 15.27
N CYS A 85 1.09 -5.56 16.13
CA CYS A 85 2.35 -4.96 16.57
C CYS A 85 3.23 -5.98 17.31
N SER A 86 2.61 -6.86 18.10
CA SER A 86 3.28 -7.85 18.93
C SER A 86 3.89 -9.02 18.13
N ILE A 87 3.52 -9.18 16.85
CA ILE A 87 4.11 -10.20 15.96
C ILE A 87 5.61 -9.95 15.78
N CYS A 88 6.02 -8.67 15.68
CA CYS A 88 7.41 -8.28 15.49
C CYS A 88 7.99 -7.60 16.74
N HIS A 89 7.22 -6.76 17.43
CA HIS A 89 7.68 -6.03 18.61
C HIS A 89 7.36 -6.83 19.88
N GLY A 90 8.39 -7.45 20.47
CA GLY A 90 8.23 -8.29 21.65
C GLY A 90 7.69 -7.53 22.87
N ARG A 91 6.63 -8.07 23.50
CA ARG A 91 6.07 -7.57 24.78
C ARG A 91 7.04 -7.65 25.96
N SER A 92 8.15 -8.39 25.83
CA SER A 92 9.15 -8.60 26.89
C SER A 92 10.06 -7.38 27.13
N THR A 93 9.98 -6.35 26.31
CA THR A 93 10.53 -5.02 26.60
C THR A 93 9.50 -4.11 27.28
N ALA A 94 8.47 -4.69 27.92
CA ALA A 94 7.46 -4.00 28.72
C ALA A 94 8.10 -3.14 29.83
N THR A 95 8.51 -1.95 29.41
CA THR A 95 8.62 -0.77 30.25
C THR A 95 7.23 -0.42 30.76
N ASP A 96 7.15 0.50 31.71
CA ASP A 96 5.88 1.07 32.21
C ASP A 96 4.93 1.53 31.08
N HIS A 97 5.45 1.74 29.87
CA HIS A 97 4.70 2.07 28.66
C HIS A 97 3.52 1.13 28.38
N LEU A 98 3.72 -0.20 28.34
CA LEU A 98 2.62 -1.15 28.05
C LEU A 98 1.63 -1.29 29.22
N GLN A 99 2.01 -0.86 30.43
CA GLN A 99 1.12 -0.84 31.59
C GLN A 99 0.22 0.40 31.59
N GLN A 100 0.70 1.51 31.02
CA GLN A 100 0.00 2.80 30.97
C GLN A 100 -0.71 3.07 29.65
N HIS A 101 -0.28 2.40 28.56
CA HIS A 101 -0.81 2.57 27.22
C HIS A 101 -1.05 1.21 26.58
N ASP A 102 -2.32 0.93 26.28
CA ASP A 102 -2.75 -0.32 25.65
C ASP A 102 -3.20 -0.13 24.20
N ASN A 103 -3.18 1.10 23.70
CA ASN A 103 -3.49 1.48 22.33
C ASN A 103 -2.27 2.11 21.65
N CYS A 104 -1.59 1.32 20.82
CA CYS A 104 -0.31 1.70 20.21
C CYS A 104 -0.46 2.89 19.25
N LEU A 105 -1.60 2.98 18.55
CA LEU A 105 -1.83 3.94 17.47
C LEU A 105 -2.17 5.35 17.96
N ASP A 106 -2.39 5.55 19.26
CA ASP A 106 -2.60 6.89 19.84
C ASP A 106 -1.34 7.75 19.73
N CYS A 107 -0.17 7.11 19.66
CA CYS A 107 1.14 7.77 19.59
C CYS A 107 2.00 7.32 18.41
N HIS A 108 1.80 6.09 17.91
CA HIS A 108 2.64 5.51 16.87
C HIS A 108 1.98 5.47 15.49
N SER A 109 2.75 5.78 14.45
CA SER A 109 2.28 5.68 13.06
C SER A 109 2.56 4.29 12.49
N PRO A 110 1.56 3.53 12.02
CA PRO A 110 1.74 2.17 11.55
C PRO A 110 2.35 2.09 10.14
N HIS A 111 2.29 3.16 9.35
CA HIS A 111 2.86 3.20 8.00
C HIS A 111 4.26 3.81 8.02
N GLY A 112 4.36 5.03 8.53
CA GLY A 112 5.62 5.74 8.62
C GLY A 112 5.45 7.14 9.19
N SER A 113 6.57 7.82 9.39
CA SER A 113 6.58 9.20 9.87
C SER A 113 7.85 9.92 9.40
N ASP A 114 7.77 11.25 9.33
CA ASP A 114 8.96 12.09 9.17
C ASP A 114 9.73 12.30 10.48
N ASP A 115 9.10 11.95 11.60
CA ASP A 115 9.71 11.89 12.92
C ASP A 115 9.85 10.44 13.41
N SER A 116 11.10 10.02 13.63
CA SER A 116 11.40 8.70 14.17
C SER A 116 10.85 8.45 15.58
N SER A 117 10.50 9.49 16.35
CA SER A 117 9.97 9.33 17.71
C SER A 117 8.58 8.70 17.74
N SER A 118 7.78 8.91 16.68
CA SER A 118 6.46 8.30 16.52
C SER A 118 6.51 6.91 15.88
N MET A 119 7.69 6.39 15.56
CA MET A 119 7.85 5.00 15.13
C MET A 119 7.98 4.12 16.38
N GLN A 120 7.24 3.00 16.42
CA GLN A 120 7.43 2.03 17.49
C GLN A 120 8.81 1.38 17.30
N ARG A 121 9.64 1.40 18.35
CA ARG A 121 11.00 0.87 18.31
C ARG A 121 11.07 -0.55 18.84
#